data_AF-A0A6V7LT35-F1
#
_entry.id   AF-A0A6V7LT35-F1
#
_cell.length_a   1.000
_cell.length_b   1.000
_cell.length_c   1.000
_cell.angle_alpha   90.00
_cell.angle_beta   90.00
_cell.angle_gamma   90.00
#
_symmetry.space_group_name_H-M   'P 1'
#
loop_
_entity.id
_entity.type
_entity.pdbx_description
1 polymer ?
#
loop_
_entity_poly.entity_id
_entity_poly.type
_entity_poly.pdbx_seq_one_letter_code
_entity_poly.pdbx_strand_id
1 'polypeptide(L)' 'TPVSTARVSLSELRVPLMWRDSDHFKNRGDYRRFAVFCLARIGTEIHDTALLCPVDRALTDITFPDVLL' A
#
# COMPACT_ATOMS: atom_id res chain seq x y z
N THR A 1 36.50 -11.09 1.70
CA THR A 1 35.27 -11.79 2.14
C THR A 1 34.61 -12.39 0.92
N PRO A 2 34.17 -13.67 0.94
CA PRO A 2 33.41 -14.22 -0.18
C PRO A 2 32.08 -13.45 -0.30
N VAL A 3 31.71 -13.09 -1.54
CA VAL A 3 30.45 -12.41 -1.81
C VAL A 3 29.34 -13.46 -1.80
N SER A 4 28.39 -13.32 -0.88
CA SER A 4 27.20 -14.17 -0.87
C SER A 4 26.20 -13.62 -1.88
N THR A 5 25.65 -14.49 -2.74
CA THR A 5 24.56 -14.13 -3.65
C THR A 5 23.26 -14.67 -3.08
N ALA A 6 22.27 -13.78 -2.93
CA ALA A 6 20.94 -14.11 -2.43
C ALA A 6 19.90 -13.24 -3.14
N ARG A 7 18.64 -13.70 -3.15
CA ARG A 7 17.49 -12.93 -3.61
C ARG A 7 16.67 -12.47 -2.41
N VAL A 8 16.03 -11.31 -2.53
CA VAL A 8 15.17 -10.72 -1.51
C VAL A 8 13.82 -10.44 -2.14
N SER A 9 12.75 -10.96 -1.54
CA SER A 9 11.38 -10.67 -1.92
C SER A 9 10.66 -9.89 -0.82
N LEU A 10 9.66 -9.09 -1.20
CA LEU A 10 8.76 -8.37 -0.29
C LEU A 10 7.36 -8.97 -0.41
N SER A 11 6.69 -9.21 0.71
CA SER A 11 5.34 -9.76 0.79
C SER A 11 4.59 -9.13 1.96
N GLU A 12 3.26 -9.27 1.99
CA GLU A 12 2.41 -8.77 3.09
C GLU A 12 2.61 -7.26 3.36
N LEU A 13 2.78 -6.48 2.28
CA LEU A 13 2.93 -5.03 2.39
C LEU A 13 1.62 -4.45 2.93
N ARG A 14 1.70 -3.80 4.09
CA ARG A 14 0.56 -3.18 4.77
C ARG A 14 0.86 -1.73 5.12
N VAL A 15 -0.10 -0.86 4.84
CA VAL A 15 0.00 0.58 5.13
C VAL A 15 -1.17 0.98 6.03
N PRO A 16 -0.91 1.46 7.26
CA PRO A 16 -1.95 2.02 8.10
C PRO A 16 -2.43 3.35 7.52
N LEU A 17 -3.74 3.58 7.56
CA LEU A 17 -4.39 4.80 7.10
C LEU A 17 -4.80 5.67 8.28
N MET A 18 -4.40 6.93 8.26
CA MET A 18 -4.83 7.93 9.24
C MET A 18 -5.79 8.90 8.58
N TRP A 19 -7.06 8.79 8.94
CA TRP A 19 -8.09 9.73 8.51
C TRP A 19 -8.18 10.87 9.52
N ARG A 20 -8.41 12.10 9.04
CA ARG A 20 -8.68 13.22 9.95
C ARG A 20 -10.03 13.02 10.62
N ASP A 21 -10.17 13.49 11.86
CA ASP A 21 -11.45 13.40 12.60
C ASP A 21 -12.62 14.07 11.86
N SER A 22 -12.34 15.11 11.06
CA SER A 22 -13.32 15.74 10.16
C SER A 22 -13.89 14.75 9.14
N ASP A 23 -13.04 13.85 8.65
CA ASP A 23 -13.35 12.91 7.58
C ASP A 23 -13.99 11.64 8.19
N HIS A 24 -13.60 11.26 9.42
CA HIS A 24 -14.12 10.08 10.12
C HIS A 24 -15.43 10.32 10.89
N PHE A 25 -15.52 11.36 11.74
CA PHE A 25 -16.63 11.54 12.68
C PHE A 25 -17.64 12.63 12.30
N LYS A 26 -17.28 13.62 11.45
CA LYS A 26 -18.12 14.81 11.22
C LYS A 26 -18.76 14.92 9.84
N ASN A 27 -18.44 14.04 8.89
CA ASN A 27 -18.98 14.10 7.53
C ASN A 27 -20.06 13.05 7.27
N ARG A 28 -21.35 13.44 7.40
CA ARG A 28 -22.52 12.61 7.03
C ARG A 28 -22.75 12.53 5.49
N GLY A 29 -21.70 12.57 4.69
CA GLY A 29 -21.83 12.56 3.22
C GLY A 29 -20.52 12.65 2.42
N ASP A 30 -19.36 12.43 3.03
CA ASP A 30 -18.11 12.35 2.26
C ASP A 30 -17.96 10.93 1.68
N TYR A 31 -18.03 10.83 0.34
CA TYR A 31 -17.96 9.59 -0.44
C TYR A 31 -16.63 9.47 -1.20
N ARG A 32 -15.60 10.21 -0.78
CA ARG A 32 -14.28 10.12 -1.42
C ARG A 32 -13.77 8.68 -1.35
N ARG A 33 -13.53 8.12 -2.53
CA ARG A 33 -12.89 6.84 -2.75
C ARG A 33 -11.59 7.10 -3.47
N PHE A 34 -10.56 6.40 -3.04
CA PHE A 34 -9.23 6.48 -3.60
C PHE A 34 -8.88 5.17 -4.28
N ALA A 35 -7.93 5.24 -5.20
CA ALA A 35 -7.25 4.08 -5.74
C ALA A 35 -5.78 4.19 -5.32
N VAL A 36 -5.22 3.10 -4.78
CA VAL A 36 -3.87 3.10 -4.21
C VAL A 36 -3.12 1.88 -4.73
N PHE A 37 -1.87 2.08 -5.13
CA PHE A 37 -0.91 1.03 -5.46
C PHE A 37 0.47 1.47 -4.97
N CYS A 38 1.40 0.54 -4.82
CA CYS A 38 2.77 0.80 -4.41
C CYS A 38 3.74 0.58 -5.57
N LEU A 39 4.82 1.35 -5.55
CA LEU A 39 5.99 1.16 -6.40
C LEU A 39 7.20 0.85 -5.50
N ALA A 40 7.85 -0.29 -5.73
CA ALA A 40 9.11 -0.64 -5.11
C ALA A 40 10.24 -0.50 -6.14
N ARG A 41 11.31 0.19 -5.77
CA ARG A 41 12.49 0.39 -6.62
C ARG A 41 13.70 -0.31 -6.03
N ILE A 42 14.32 -1.18 -6.81
CA ILE A 42 15.56 -1.89 -6.45
C ILE A 42 16.61 -1.57 -7.51
N GLY A 43 17.51 -0.63 -7.22
CA GLY A 43 18.48 -0.13 -8.20
C GLY A 43 17.81 0.51 -9.41
N THR A 44 17.84 -0.19 -10.56
CA THR A 44 17.22 0.21 -11.83
C THR A 44 15.91 -0.50 -12.12
N GLU A 45 15.50 -1.46 -11.28
CA GLU A 45 14.24 -2.21 -11.43
C GLU A 45 13.12 -1.53 -10.64
N ILE A 46 11.92 -1.55 -11.20
CA ILE A 46 10.69 -1.04 -10.58
C ILE A 46 9.66 -2.16 -10.63
N HIS A 47 9.06 -2.43 -9.49
CA HIS A 47 7.96 -3.38 -9.30
C HIS A 47 6.75 -2.62 -8.77
N ASP A 48 5.57 -3.00 -9.21
CA ASP A 48 4.30 -2.43 -8.77
C ASP A 48 3.41 -3.48 -8.11
N THR A 49 2.46 -3.01 -7.30
CA THR A 49 1.41 -3.85 -6.73
C THR A 49 0.12 -3.72 -7.55
N ALA A 50 -0.79 -4.66 -7.38
CA ALA A 50 -2.17 -4.49 -7.84
C ALA A 50 -2.78 -3.18 -7.29
N LEU A 51 -3.68 -2.58 -8.09
CA LEU A 51 -4.42 -1.39 -7.70
C LEU A 51 -5.53 -1.77 -6.70
N LEU A 52 -5.45 -1.23 -5.50
CA LEU A 52 -6.51 -1.31 -4.50
C LEU A 52 -7.52 -0.19 -4.75
N CYS A 53 -8.76 -0.55 -5.09
CA CYS A 53 -9.85 0.40 -5.31
C CYS A 53 -11.20 -0.30 -5.07
N PRO A 54 -12.14 0.31 -4.32
CA PRO A 54 -12.03 1.60 -3.65
C PRO A 54 -11.32 1.48 -2.28
N VAL A 55 -10.52 2.49 -1.94
CA VAL A 55 -10.04 2.74 -0.57
C VAL A 55 -10.83 3.91 0.00
N ASP A 56 -11.47 3.73 1.15
CA ASP A 56 -12.24 4.77 1.80
C ASP A 56 -12.03 4.77 3.33
N ARG A 57 -12.69 5.73 3.98
CA ARG A 57 -12.56 6.01 5.42
C ARG A 57 -12.98 4.87 6.35
N ALA A 58 -13.65 3.83 5.85
CA ALA A 58 -13.98 2.64 6.65
C ALA A 58 -12.75 1.74 6.87
N LEU A 59 -11.69 1.91 6.08
CA LEU A 59 -10.46 1.13 6.18
C LEU A 59 -9.46 1.82 7.11
N THR A 60 -8.97 1.11 8.12
CA THR A 60 -7.87 1.59 8.99
C THR A 60 -6.50 1.20 8.45
N ASP A 61 -6.45 0.19 7.58
CA ASP A 61 -5.23 -0.32 6.97
C ASP A 61 -5.55 -0.86 5.58
N ILE A 62 -4.57 -0.83 4.68
CA ILE A 62 -4.62 -1.50 3.38
C ILE A 62 -3.50 -2.52 3.28
N THR A 63 -3.79 -3.66 2.68
CA THR A 63 -2.84 -4.75 2.45
C THR A 63 -2.77 -5.05 0.95
N PHE A 64 -1.56 -5.10 0.41
CA PHE A 64 -1.31 -5.50 -0.97
C PHE A 64 -1.03 -7.01 -1.01
N PRO A 65 -1.76 -7.78 -1.83
CA PRO A 65 -1.60 -9.24 -1.90
C PRO A 65 -0.34 -9.67 -2.67
N ASP A 66 0.36 -8.72 -3.27
CA ASP A 66 1.50 -8.95 -4.15
C ASP A 66 2.74 -9.44 -3.39
N VAL A 67 3.48 -10.37 -4.03
CA VAL A 67 4.85 -10.71 -3.66
C VAL A 67 5.77 -10.08 -4.70
N LEU A 68 6.54 -9.08 -4.29
CA LEU A 68 7.54 -8.42 -5.14
C LEU A 68 8.83 -9.21 -5.06
N LEU A 69 9.33 -9.69 -6.20
CA LEU A 69 10.47 -10.62 -6.30
C LEU A 69 11.80 -9.90 -6.59
#